data_AF-A0A0B6YAI7-F1
#
_entry.id   AF-A0A0B6YAI7-F1
#
_cell.length_a   1.000
_cell.length_b   1.000
_cell.length_c   1.000
_cell.angle_alpha   90.00
_cell.angle_beta   90.00
_cell.angle_gamma   90.00
#
_symmetry.space_group_name_H-M   'P 1'
#
loop_
_entity.id
_entity.type
_entity.pdbx_description
1 polymer ?
#
loop_
_entity_poly.entity_id
_entity_poly.type
_entity_poly.pdbx_seq_one_letter_code
_entity_poly.pdbx_strand_id
1 'polypeptide(L)'
;GQCPCKSNIIGRQCDTCSDGYFSFPTGNPQNNCLVCDCDDGGSNSTFCDKESGQCSCRANITGSKCDRANAGTFVALVDTLT
;
A
#
# COMPACT_ATOMS: atom_id res chain seq x y z
N GLY A 1 -26.34 -3.26 -19.47
CA GLY A 1 -26.08 -3.38 -18.02
C GLY A 1 -24.58 -3.54 -17.81
N GLN A 2 -24.08 -3.17 -16.65
CA GLN A 2 -22.66 -3.27 -16.32
C GLN A 2 -22.40 -4.49 -15.43
N CYS A 3 -21.44 -5.33 -15.82
CA CYS A 3 -21.05 -6.49 -15.02
C CYS A 3 -20.40 -6.04 -13.69
N PRO A 4 -20.60 -6.79 -12.59
CA PRO A 4 -19.85 -6.54 -11.36
C PRO A 4 -18.36 -6.73 -11.61
N CYS A 5 -17.54 -5.85 -11.05
CA CYS A 5 -16.09 -5.98 -11.10
C CYS A 5 -15.60 -7.16 -10.25
N LYS A 6 -14.39 -7.65 -10.55
CA LYS A 6 -13.67 -8.58 -9.67
C LYS A 6 -13.39 -7.93 -8.31
N SER A 7 -13.15 -8.75 -7.30
CA SER A 7 -12.79 -8.27 -5.96
C SER A 7 -11.62 -7.28 -6.01
N ASN A 8 -11.75 -6.20 -5.23
CA ASN A 8 -10.76 -5.14 -5.07
C ASN A 8 -10.47 -4.32 -6.36
N ILE A 9 -11.31 -4.47 -7.38
CA ILE A 9 -11.29 -3.68 -8.61
C ILE A 9 -12.59 -2.87 -8.69
N ILE A 10 -12.46 -1.59 -9.00
CA ILE A 10 -13.54 -0.60 -9.07
C ILE A 10 -13.46 0.17 -10.38
N GLY A 11 -14.40 1.11 -10.55
CA GLY A 11 -14.48 1.98 -11.72
C GLY A 11 -15.45 1.47 -12.79
N ARG A 12 -15.80 2.34 -13.73
CA ARG A 12 -16.75 2.02 -14.78
C ARG A 12 -16.21 0.94 -15.74
N GLN A 13 -14.90 0.77 -15.84
CA GLN A 13 -14.30 -0.24 -16.73
C GLN A 13 -13.66 -1.40 -15.95
N CYS A 14 -13.79 -1.42 -14.62
CA CYS A 14 -13.12 -2.39 -13.75
C CYS A 14 -11.60 -2.41 -14.02
N ASP A 15 -11.00 -1.23 -14.01
CA ASP A 15 -9.61 -0.97 -14.39
C ASP A 15 -8.79 -0.30 -13.28
N THR A 16 -9.42 -0.04 -12.12
CA THR A 16 -8.82 0.70 -11.01
C THR A 16 -8.86 -0.14 -9.74
N CYS A 17 -7.76 -0.24 -9.00
CA CYS A 17 -7.79 -0.89 -7.69
C CYS A 17 -8.55 -0.07 -6.65
N SER A 18 -9.33 -0.75 -5.80
CA SER A 18 -9.97 -0.12 -4.64
C SER A 18 -8.95 0.46 -3.67
N ASP A 19 -9.39 1.34 -2.77
CA ASP A 19 -8.51 1.90 -1.74
C ASP A 19 -7.94 0.82 -0.84
N GLY A 20 -6.67 0.99 -0.45
CA GLY A 20 -5.88 -0.05 0.19
C GLY A 20 -5.36 -1.13 -0.76
N TYR A 21 -5.45 -0.95 -2.09
CA TYR A 21 -4.86 -1.87 -3.07
C TYR A 21 -4.18 -1.16 -4.25
N PHE A 22 -3.21 -1.83 -4.89
CA PHE A 22 -2.38 -1.32 -5.98
C PHE A 22 -2.04 -2.40 -7.05
N SER A 23 -1.30 -2.01 -8.10
CA SER A 23 -0.69 -2.90 -9.11
C SER A 23 -1.63 -3.52 -10.16
N PHE A 24 -2.61 -2.77 -10.66
CA PHE A 24 -3.43 -3.17 -11.82
C PHE A 24 -3.40 -2.10 -12.93
N PRO A 25 -3.26 -2.45 -14.22
CA PRO A 25 -2.86 -3.74 -14.79
C PRO A 25 -1.32 -3.92 -14.87
N THR A 26 -0.56 -2.87 -14.52
CA THR A 26 0.89 -2.82 -14.78
C THR A 26 1.66 -3.64 -13.75
N GLY A 27 2.47 -4.60 -14.22
CA GLY A 27 3.40 -5.37 -13.38
C GLY A 27 2.86 -6.67 -12.76
N ASN A 28 1.57 -7.01 -12.97
CA ASN A 28 0.97 -8.21 -12.40
C ASN A 28 0.39 -9.14 -13.48
N PRO A 29 1.01 -10.31 -13.75
CA PRO A 29 0.54 -11.26 -14.78
C PRO A 29 -0.84 -11.88 -14.45
N GLN A 30 -1.31 -11.73 -13.22
CA GLN A 30 -2.59 -12.29 -12.75
C GLN A 30 -3.74 -11.29 -12.85
N ASN A 31 -3.49 -10.03 -13.27
CA ASN A 31 -4.50 -8.96 -13.35
C ASN A 31 -5.32 -8.87 -12.04
N ASN A 32 -4.63 -8.86 -10.90
CA ASN A 32 -5.22 -8.69 -9.59
C ASN A 32 -4.63 -7.46 -8.87
N CYS A 33 -5.36 -6.95 -7.90
CA CYS A 33 -4.92 -5.86 -7.05
C CYS A 33 -4.26 -6.42 -5.79
N LEU A 34 -3.05 -5.95 -5.49
CA LEU A 34 -2.28 -6.32 -4.31
C LEU A 34 -2.64 -5.40 -3.15
N VAL A 35 -2.71 -5.93 -1.94
CA VAL A 35 -3.03 -5.14 -0.74
C VAL A 35 -1.87 -4.19 -0.39
N CYS A 36 -2.20 -2.95 -0.05
CA CYS A 36 -1.28 -2.01 0.58
C CYS A 36 -0.98 -2.50 1.99
N ASP A 37 0.28 -2.80 2.27
CA ASP A 37 0.72 -3.32 3.56
C ASP A 37 1.55 -2.25 4.28
N CYS A 38 0.96 -1.06 4.44
CA CYS A 38 1.60 0.08 5.09
C CYS A 38 1.60 -0.12 6.60
N ASP A 39 2.76 0.04 7.22
CA ASP A 39 2.94 -0.04 8.66
C ASP A 39 2.16 1.06 9.38
N ASP A 40 1.25 0.71 10.30
CA ASP A 40 0.40 1.67 11.02
C ASP A 40 1.21 2.64 11.90
N GLY A 41 2.35 2.19 12.42
CA GLY A 41 3.25 3.00 13.26
C GLY A 41 4.14 3.94 12.44
N GLY A 42 4.56 3.50 11.27
CA GLY A 42 5.56 4.12 10.41
C GLY A 42 5.00 4.89 9.22
N SER A 43 3.74 4.67 8.84
CA SER A 43 3.07 5.37 7.73
C SER A 43 2.11 6.45 8.21
N ASN A 44 1.78 7.37 7.30
CA ASN A 44 0.76 8.40 7.51
C ASN A 44 -0.65 7.92 7.12
N SER A 45 -0.75 6.78 6.42
CA SER A 45 -1.99 6.24 5.87
C SER A 45 -1.80 4.76 5.55
N THR A 46 -2.89 3.98 5.67
CA THR A 46 -2.98 2.60 5.20
C THR A 46 -3.09 2.49 3.68
N PHE A 47 -3.26 3.61 2.98
CA PHE A 47 -3.29 3.67 1.53
C PHE A 47 -1.89 3.88 0.96
N CYS A 48 -1.61 3.18 -0.14
CA CYS A 48 -0.38 3.28 -0.89
C CYS A 48 -0.66 3.82 -2.30
N ASP A 49 0.41 4.25 -2.97
CA ASP A 49 0.35 4.65 -4.38
C ASP A 49 -0.18 3.50 -5.25
N LYS A 50 -1.13 3.81 -6.15
CA LYS A 50 -1.89 2.80 -6.90
C LYS A 50 -1.04 2.06 -7.94
N GLU A 51 0.07 2.65 -8.38
CA GLU A 51 0.97 2.07 -9.37
C GLU A 51 2.15 1.35 -8.71
N SER A 52 2.86 2.03 -7.82
CA SER A 52 4.10 1.55 -7.21
C SER A 52 3.89 0.75 -5.92
N GLY A 53 2.75 0.92 -5.25
CA GLY A 53 2.52 0.36 -3.92
C GLY A 53 3.29 1.06 -2.80
N GLN A 54 3.89 2.22 -3.08
CA GLN A 54 4.67 2.97 -2.09
C GLN A 54 3.74 3.64 -1.06
N CYS A 55 3.97 3.33 0.21
CA CYS A 55 3.31 3.99 1.33
C CYS A 55 3.91 5.38 1.62
N SER A 56 3.08 6.27 2.15
CA SER A 56 3.55 7.58 2.64
C SER A 56 4.14 7.43 4.04
N CYS A 57 5.47 7.45 4.14
CA CYS A 57 6.16 7.23 5.41
C CYS A 57 6.21 8.49 6.28
N ARG A 58 6.19 8.27 7.60
CA ARG A 58 6.48 9.30 8.60
C ARG A 58 7.95 9.69 8.53
N ALA A 59 8.26 10.82 9.18
CA ALA A 59 9.63 11.30 9.27
C ALA A 59 10.56 10.22 9.86
N ASN A 60 11.71 10.02 9.22
CA ASN A 60 12.73 9.04 9.57
C ASN A 60 12.33 7.56 9.42
N ILE A 61 11.24 7.28 8.72
CA ILE A 61 10.83 5.93 8.32
C ILE A 61 10.99 5.78 6.81
N THR A 62 11.35 4.58 6.36
CA THR A 62 11.64 4.22 4.99
C THR A 62 11.14 2.81 4.67
N GLY A 63 11.33 2.38 3.42
CA GLY A 63 10.78 1.14 2.86
C GLY A 63 9.45 1.37 2.13
N SER A 64 9.07 0.44 1.27
CA SER A 64 7.79 0.52 0.54
C SER A 64 6.58 0.45 1.46
N LYS A 65 6.75 -0.23 2.59
CA LYS A 65 5.74 -0.43 3.64
C LYS A 65 5.90 0.52 4.82
N CYS A 66 6.91 1.37 4.83
CA CYS A 66 7.25 2.20 5.99
C CYS A 66 7.58 1.37 7.25
N ASP A 67 8.24 0.24 7.07
CA ASP A 67 8.54 -0.77 8.10
C ASP A 67 9.96 -0.63 8.69
N ARG A 68 10.72 0.37 8.24
CA ARG A 68 12.14 0.50 8.57
C ARG A 68 12.49 1.92 9.00
N ALA A 69 13.25 2.06 10.09
CA ALA A 69 13.83 3.35 10.45
C ALA A 69 15.03 3.71 9.56
N ASN A 70 15.22 5.00 9.30
CA ASN A 70 16.44 5.50 8.67
C ASN A 70 17.66 5.20 9.55
N ALA A 71 18.76 4.83 8.91
CA ALA A 71 20.02 4.55 9.59
C ALA A 71 20.45 5.72 10.50
N GLY A 72 20.76 5.42 11.75
CA GLY A 72 21.17 6.42 12.75
C GLY A 72 20.02 7.18 13.42
N THR A 73 18.76 6.86 13.13
CA THR A 73 17.61 7.45 13.79
C THR A 73 17.07 6.53 14.88
N PHE A 74 16.78 7.08 16.06
CA PHE A 74 16.03 6.38 17.09
C PHE A 74 14.54 6.66 16.87
N VAL A 75 13.80 5.63 16.49
CA VAL A 75 12.34 5.65 16.47
C VAL A 75 11.87 4.73 17.57
N ALA A 76 10.97 5.20 18.43
CA ALA A 76 10.21 4.34 19.31
C ALA A 76 9.21 3.55 18.45
N LEU A 77 9.69 2.52 17.77
CA LEU A 77 8.82 1.56 17.07
C LEU A 77 8.01 0.84 18.14
N VAL A 78 6.69 0.97 18.05
CA VAL A 78 5.75 0.38 19.01
C VAL A 78 5.90 -1.15 19.07
N ASP A 79 6.44 -1.75 18.00
CA ASP A 79 6.68 -3.19 17.85
C ASP A 79 7.85 -3.73 18.69
N THR A 80 8.62 -2.87 19.36
CA THR A 80 9.69 -3.31 20.28
C THR A 80 9.23 -3.45 21.73
N LEU A 81 7.93 -3.25 22.01
CA LEU A 81 7.34 -3.32 23.35
C LEU A 81 6.63 -4.65 23.67
N THR A 82 6.87 -5.72 22.91
CA THR A 82 6.36 -7.08 23.21
C THR A 82 7.42 -7.99 23.81
#